data_AF-A0A8H7GUL5-F1
#
_entry.id   AF-A0A8H7GUL5-F1
#
_cell.length_a   1.000
_cell.length_b   1.000
_cell.length_c   1.000
_cell.angle_alpha   90.00
_cell.angle_beta   90.00
_cell.angle_gamma   90.00
#
_symmetry.space_group_name_H-M   'P 1'
#
loop_
_entity.id
_entity.type
_entity.pdbx_description
1 polymer ?
#
loop_
_entity_poly.entity_id
_entity_poly.type
_entity_poly.pdbx_seq_one_letter_code
_entity_poly.pdbx_strand_id
1 'polypeptide(L)'
;MVTSLITSLRDKRAVKGYSAPVKFIIAGADRIVKNGDSANKIGTHQLAVIADHFNTNAKCEDDKISFIIAAPKTTIDHHTSSGCEITIEERPSNELTTLKGPILDSDGNAGEKVTIGVATPGIEVWNPAFDVTPFKLIDSIITEDRAIIKKQGKFDL
;
A
#
# COMPACT_ATOMS: atom_id res chain seq x y z
N MET A 1 -2.22 -7.70 2.05
CA MET A 1 -1.53 -6.72 2.91
C MET A 1 -2.26 -6.69 4.25
N VAL A 2 -1.72 -7.34 5.28
CA VAL A 2 -2.24 -7.16 6.65
C VAL A 2 -1.66 -5.82 7.11
N THR A 3 -2.46 -4.77 7.12
CA THR A 3 -2.13 -3.54 7.84
C THR A 3 -2.16 -3.87 9.32
N SER A 4 -1.10 -4.52 9.81
CA SER A 4 -0.90 -4.73 11.22
C SER A 4 -0.61 -3.35 11.82
N LEU A 5 -1.65 -2.73 12.39
CA LEU A 5 -1.54 -1.74 13.44
C LEU A 5 -0.82 -2.37 14.63
N ILE A 6 0.50 -2.60 14.49
CA ILE A 6 1.36 -3.18 15.53
C ILE A 6 1.35 -2.29 16.78
N THR A 7 0.94 -1.03 16.65
CA THR A 7 0.90 -0.06 17.75
C THR A 7 -0.41 -0.03 18.55
N SER A 8 -1.45 -0.84 18.23
CA SER A 8 -2.73 -0.80 18.99
C SER A 8 -2.94 -1.95 19.98
N LEU A 9 -1.99 -2.87 20.15
CA LEU A 9 -2.21 -4.11 20.91
C LEU A 9 -1.97 -4.03 22.42
N ARG A 10 -1.65 -2.85 23.00
CA ARG A 10 -1.37 -2.76 24.45
C ARG A 10 -2.36 -1.96 25.30
N ASP A 11 -3.18 -1.08 24.72
CA ASP A 11 -4.21 -0.38 25.48
C ASP A 11 -5.56 -0.48 24.77
N LYS A 12 -6.59 -0.94 25.50
CA LYS A 12 -7.99 -0.89 25.05
C LYS A 12 -8.35 0.57 24.78
N ARG A 13 -8.35 1.00 23.52
CA ARG A 13 -8.88 2.31 23.13
C ARG A 13 -10.36 2.18 22.82
N ALA A 14 -11.19 2.86 23.59
CA ALA A 14 -12.58 3.07 23.21
C ALA A 14 -12.60 3.91 21.92
N VAL A 15 -13.17 3.36 20.85
CA VAL A 15 -13.37 4.09 19.59
C VAL A 15 -14.47 5.12 19.83
N LYS A 16 -14.07 6.39 20.05
CA LYS A 16 -15.00 7.52 20.19
C LYS A 16 -15.27 8.10 18.80
N GLY A 17 -16.24 7.52 18.08
CA GLY A 17 -16.69 7.99 16.77
C GLY A 17 -15.87 7.47 15.58
N TYR A 18 -16.27 7.88 14.38
CA TYR A 18 -15.59 7.54 13.13
C TYR A 18 -14.42 8.50 12.88
N SER A 19 -13.23 8.15 13.35
CA SER A 19 -12.00 8.89 13.07
C SER A 19 -10.92 7.97 12.50
N ALA A 20 -10.00 8.56 11.75
CA ALA A 20 -8.83 7.88 11.24
C ALA A 20 -7.99 7.28 12.40
N PRO A 21 -7.67 5.97 12.37
CA PRO A 21 -6.86 5.36 13.43
C PRO A 21 -5.36 5.72 13.33
N VAL A 22 -4.96 6.41 12.27
CA VAL A 22 -3.57 6.82 11.95
C VAL A 22 -3.54 8.25 11.44
N LYS A 23 -2.36 8.88 11.44
CA LYS A 23 -2.11 10.22 10.87
C LYS A 23 -1.26 10.19 9.60
N PHE A 24 -0.59 9.09 9.34
CA PHE A 24 0.29 8.92 8.20
C PHE A 24 0.15 7.50 7.66
N ILE A 25 0.18 7.37 6.35
CA ILE A 25 0.42 6.11 5.65
C ILE A 25 1.68 6.32 4.83
N ILE A 26 2.70 5.52 5.10
CA ILE A 26 3.97 5.55 4.36
C ILE A 26 4.08 4.21 3.63
N ALA A 27 4.12 4.28 2.30
CA ALA A 27 4.34 3.13 1.44
C ALA A 27 5.68 3.25 0.70
N GLY A 28 6.22 2.12 0.28
CA GLY A 28 7.33 2.10 -0.69
C GLY A 28 6.84 2.43 -2.11
N ALA A 29 7.76 2.29 -3.08
CA ALA A 29 7.40 2.23 -4.49
C ALA A 29 8.31 1.25 -5.22
N ASP A 30 7.74 0.59 -6.24
CA ASP A 30 8.47 -0.21 -7.21
C ASP A 30 8.82 0.64 -8.45
N ARG A 31 7.96 1.60 -8.81
CA ARG A 31 8.21 2.58 -9.88
C ARG A 31 7.42 3.86 -9.65
N ILE A 32 8.08 5.01 -9.77
CA ILE A 32 7.42 6.33 -9.77
C ILE A 32 7.65 6.97 -11.13
N VAL A 33 6.59 7.28 -11.88
CA VAL A 33 6.74 7.85 -13.23
C VAL A 33 6.72 9.38 -13.21
N LYS A 34 6.95 10.04 -14.35
CA LYS A 34 7.14 11.51 -14.45
C LYS A 34 6.07 12.36 -13.77
N ASN A 35 4.79 12.00 -13.88
CA ASN A 35 3.71 12.76 -13.27
C ASN A 35 3.56 12.51 -11.76
N GLY A 36 4.32 11.55 -11.21
CA GLY A 36 4.29 11.11 -9.83
C GLY A 36 3.28 10.00 -9.54
N ASP A 37 2.66 9.40 -10.56
CA ASP A 37 1.92 8.15 -10.35
C ASP A 37 2.91 7.08 -9.90
N SER A 38 2.52 6.30 -8.89
CA SER A 38 3.39 5.33 -8.25
C SER A 38 2.80 3.93 -8.36
N ALA A 39 3.55 3.02 -8.99
CA ALA A 39 3.27 1.60 -8.88
C ALA A 39 3.92 1.04 -7.62
N ASN A 40 3.14 0.31 -6.82
CA ASN A 40 3.60 -0.37 -5.61
C ASN A 40 2.74 -1.62 -5.38
N LYS A 41 3.08 -2.42 -4.36
CA LYS A 41 2.38 -3.66 -3.98
C LYS A 41 0.84 -3.49 -4.02
N ILE A 42 0.15 -4.47 -4.60
CA ILE A 42 -1.32 -4.51 -4.69
C ILE A 42 -1.96 -4.19 -3.32
N GLY A 43 -2.93 -3.28 -3.33
CA GLY A 43 -3.57 -2.68 -2.16
C GLY A 43 -3.03 -1.29 -1.77
N THR A 44 -1.97 -0.79 -2.42
CA THR A 44 -1.43 0.55 -2.13
C THR A 44 -2.40 1.64 -2.58
N HIS A 45 -2.98 1.50 -3.78
CA HIS A 45 -4.02 2.40 -4.28
C HIS A 45 -5.23 2.41 -3.34
N GLN A 46 -5.63 1.25 -2.83
CA GLN A 46 -6.72 1.12 -1.87
C GLN A 46 -6.43 1.90 -0.58
N LEU A 47 -5.21 1.82 -0.03
CA LEU A 47 -4.81 2.59 1.14
C LEU A 47 -4.88 4.10 0.89
N ALA A 48 -4.47 4.56 -0.29
CA ALA A 48 -4.53 5.97 -0.67
C ALA A 48 -5.97 6.48 -0.78
N VAL A 49 -6.88 5.68 -1.35
CA VAL A 49 -8.32 6.00 -1.40
C VAL A 49 -8.96 6.03 -0.01
N ILE A 50 -8.59 5.11 0.88
CA ILE A 50 -9.06 5.13 2.27
C ILE A 50 -8.59 6.40 2.98
N ALA A 51 -7.33 6.80 2.78
CA ALA A 51 -6.81 8.04 3.34
C ALA A 51 -7.60 9.27 2.86
N ASP A 52 -7.80 9.37 1.55
CA ASP A 52 -8.58 10.43 0.92
C ASP A 52 -10.01 10.50 1.45
N HIS A 53 -10.67 9.35 1.62
CA HIS A 53 -12.02 9.28 2.20
C HIS A 53 -12.08 9.87 3.61
N PHE A 54 -11.14 9.54 4.50
CA PHE A 54 -11.09 10.17 5.83
C PHE A 54 -10.80 11.67 5.73
N ASN A 55 -9.96 12.08 4.79
CA ASN A 55 -9.63 13.49 4.57
C ASN A 55 -10.82 14.31 4.07
N THR A 56 -11.73 13.74 3.27
CA THR A 56 -12.96 14.44 2.85
C THR A 56 -13.89 14.81 4.00
N ASN A 57 -13.78 14.10 5.13
CA ASN A 57 -14.61 14.31 6.33
C ASN A 57 -13.81 14.92 7.50
N ALA A 58 -12.54 15.28 7.27
CA ALA A 58 -11.67 15.86 8.29
C ALA A 58 -12.18 17.26 8.70
N LYS A 59 -12.28 17.50 10.02
CA LYS A 59 -12.80 18.77 10.55
C LYS A 59 -11.72 19.84 10.71
N CYS A 60 -10.49 19.40 10.92
CA CYS A 60 -9.31 20.23 11.01
C CYS A 60 -8.11 19.55 10.33
N GLU A 61 -7.03 20.29 10.13
CA GLU A 61 -5.82 19.75 9.50
C GLU A 61 -5.22 18.58 10.28
N ASP A 62 -5.30 18.64 11.62
CA ASP A 62 -4.81 17.58 12.50
C ASP A 62 -5.55 16.25 12.30
N ASP A 63 -6.76 16.26 11.73
CA ASP A 63 -7.55 15.05 11.46
C ASP A 63 -7.16 14.34 10.16
N LYS A 64 -6.41 15.01 9.27
CA LYS A 64 -6.02 14.43 8.00
C LYS A 64 -4.98 13.31 8.17
N ILE A 65 -5.04 12.37 7.24
CA ILE A 65 -4.06 11.32 7.02
C ILE A 65 -3.19 11.75 5.85
N SER A 66 -1.89 11.93 6.06
CA SER A 66 -0.97 12.15 4.95
C SER A 66 -0.57 10.81 4.31
N PHE A 67 -0.71 10.70 2.99
CA PHE A 67 -0.26 9.56 2.20
C PHE A 67 1.08 9.85 1.53
N ILE A 68 2.11 9.11 1.93
CA ILE A 68 3.51 9.38 1.59
C ILE A 68 4.09 8.17 0.86
N ILE A 69 4.77 8.43 -0.25
CA ILE A 69 5.62 7.44 -0.91
C ILE A 69 7.07 7.68 -0.49
N ALA A 70 7.74 6.68 0.04
CA ALA A 70 9.17 6.71 0.36
C ALA A 70 9.91 5.77 -0.58
N ALA A 71 10.76 6.32 -1.45
CA ALA A 71 11.51 5.54 -2.43
C ALA A 71 12.82 6.24 -2.79
N PRO A 72 13.89 5.48 -3.09
CA PRO A 72 15.13 6.08 -3.55
C PRO A 72 14.94 6.75 -4.91
N LYS A 73 15.78 7.73 -5.24
CA LYS A 73 15.75 8.41 -6.55
C LYS A 73 15.86 7.44 -7.73
N THR A 74 16.56 6.32 -7.54
CA THR A 74 16.69 5.26 -8.55
C THR A 74 15.37 4.59 -8.93
N THR A 75 14.32 4.72 -8.12
CA THR A 75 12.96 4.23 -8.41
C THR A 75 12.17 5.16 -9.33
N ILE A 76 12.66 6.38 -9.56
CA ILE A 76 12.02 7.37 -10.44
C ILE A 76 12.32 7.04 -11.90
N ASP A 77 11.25 6.81 -12.67
CA ASP A 77 11.26 6.58 -14.10
C ASP A 77 11.04 7.90 -14.85
N HIS A 78 12.14 8.44 -15.37
CA HIS A 78 12.15 9.67 -16.17
C HIS A 78 11.80 9.44 -17.65
N HIS A 79 11.25 8.29 -18.04
CA HIS A 79 10.82 8.00 -19.42
C HIS A 79 9.31 7.90 -19.53
N THR A 80 8.68 7.13 -18.65
CA THR A 80 7.22 6.88 -18.65
C THR A 80 6.44 8.11 -18.19
N SER A 81 5.38 8.48 -18.91
CA SER A 81 4.70 9.76 -18.66
C SER A 81 3.62 9.67 -17.59
N SER A 82 2.88 8.56 -17.56
CA SER A 82 1.74 8.36 -16.66
C SER A 82 1.64 6.94 -16.14
N GLY A 83 0.91 6.75 -15.04
CA GLY A 83 0.70 5.44 -14.44
C GLY A 83 -0.05 4.46 -15.35
N CYS A 84 -0.80 4.95 -16.33
CA CYS A 84 -1.50 4.13 -17.34
C CYS A 84 -0.55 3.38 -18.28
N GLU A 85 0.70 3.82 -18.39
CA GLU A 85 1.73 3.18 -19.22
C GLU A 85 2.51 2.11 -18.44
N ILE A 86 2.29 1.97 -17.14
CA ILE A 86 2.97 0.97 -16.31
C ILE A 86 2.34 -0.40 -16.60
N THR A 87 3.16 -1.33 -17.10
CA THR A 87 2.76 -2.74 -17.21
C THR A 87 2.79 -3.39 -15.83
N ILE A 88 1.64 -3.93 -15.40
CA ILE A 88 1.51 -4.60 -14.11
C ILE A 88 1.83 -6.08 -14.26
N GLU A 89 2.76 -6.58 -13.42
CA GLU A 89 3.05 -8.01 -13.32
C GLU A 89 1.83 -8.76 -12.78
N GLU A 90 1.41 -9.79 -13.50
CA GLU A 90 0.47 -10.80 -12.99
C GLU A 90 1.24 -12.04 -12.55
N ARG A 91 0.96 -12.52 -11.34
CA ARG A 91 1.68 -13.63 -10.73
C ARG A 91 0.89 -14.93 -10.83
N PRO A 92 1.57 -16.09 -10.74
CA PRO A 92 0.92 -17.39 -10.79
C PRO A 92 -0.26 -17.50 -9.81
N SER A 93 -1.34 -18.16 -10.24
CA SER A 93 -2.57 -18.31 -9.46
C SER A 93 -2.37 -19.05 -8.14
N ASN A 94 -1.39 -19.97 -8.08
CA ASN A 94 -1.07 -20.74 -6.88
C ASN A 94 -0.61 -19.88 -5.71
N GLU A 95 -0.06 -18.69 -5.94
CA GLU A 95 0.32 -17.76 -4.85
C GLU A 95 -0.89 -17.20 -4.11
N LEU A 96 -2.06 -17.16 -4.75
CA LEU A 96 -3.32 -16.72 -4.16
C LEU A 96 -4.17 -17.90 -3.68
N THR A 97 -4.13 -19.03 -4.40
CA THR A 97 -4.97 -20.21 -4.09
C THR A 97 -4.32 -21.18 -3.12
N THR A 98 -3.03 -21.02 -2.79
CA THR A 98 -2.32 -21.85 -1.81
C THR A 98 -1.57 -21.00 -0.77
N LEU A 99 -1.47 -21.52 0.45
CA LEU A 99 -0.65 -20.95 1.51
C LEU A 99 0.46 -21.92 1.88
N LYS A 100 1.69 -21.41 2.01
CA LYS A 100 2.85 -22.17 2.48
C LYS A 100 3.29 -21.64 3.84
N GLY A 101 3.27 -22.47 4.86
CA GLY A 101 3.58 -22.05 6.23
C GLY A 101 3.81 -23.23 7.17
N PRO A 102 4.36 -22.98 8.37
CA PRO A 102 4.51 -24.00 9.38
C PRO A 102 3.14 -24.44 9.92
N ILE A 103 2.98 -25.74 10.19
CA ILE A 103 1.91 -26.22 11.07
C ILE A 103 2.20 -25.68 12.47
N LEU A 104 1.19 -25.14 13.14
CA LEU A 104 1.29 -24.70 14.53
C LEU A 104 0.69 -25.77 15.44
N ASP A 105 1.37 -26.09 16.54
CA ASP A 105 0.80 -26.90 17.62
C ASP A 105 -0.21 -26.10 18.47
N SER A 106 -0.81 -26.73 19.48
CA SER A 106 -1.77 -26.07 20.38
C SER A 106 -1.18 -24.88 21.14
N ASP A 107 0.13 -24.85 21.33
CA ASP A 107 0.85 -23.81 22.04
C ASP A 107 1.40 -22.73 21.10
N GLY A 108 1.17 -22.87 19.78
CA GLY A 108 1.62 -21.94 18.75
C GLY A 108 3.07 -22.13 18.29
N ASN A 109 3.72 -23.24 18.65
CA ASN A 109 5.07 -23.54 18.19
C ASN A 109 5.05 -23.99 16.72
N ALA A 110 6.03 -23.53 15.95
CA ALA A 110 6.15 -23.85 14.53
C ALA A 110 6.78 -25.22 14.30
N GLY A 111 6.04 -26.10 13.61
CA GLY A 111 6.50 -27.41 13.13
C GLY A 111 6.90 -27.39 11.65
N GLU A 112 6.61 -28.50 10.96
CA GLU A 112 6.91 -28.67 9.53
C GLU A 112 6.18 -27.65 8.66
N LYS A 113 6.83 -27.20 7.57
CA LYS A 113 6.21 -26.35 6.56
C LYS A 113 5.42 -27.18 5.57
N VAL A 114 4.13 -26.89 5.45
CA VAL A 114 3.23 -27.52 4.48
C VAL A 114 2.67 -26.50 3.50
N THR A 115 2.12 -26.99 2.38
CA THR A 115 1.36 -26.18 1.42
C THR A 115 -0.10 -26.61 1.46
N ILE A 116 -1.00 -25.66 1.67
CA ILE A 116 -2.45 -25.91 1.82
C ILE A 116 -3.19 -25.14 0.74
N GLY A 117 -4.09 -25.81 0.02
CA GLY A 117 -5.03 -25.16 -0.89
C GLY A 117 -6.13 -24.45 -0.10
N VAL A 118 -6.38 -23.17 -0.40
CA VAL A 118 -7.36 -22.32 0.30
C VAL A 118 -8.51 -21.85 -0.60
N ALA A 119 -8.52 -22.29 -1.87
CA ALA A 119 -9.55 -21.97 -2.84
C ALA A 119 -10.10 -23.24 -3.49
N THR A 120 -11.29 -23.15 -4.08
CA THR A 120 -11.93 -24.25 -4.81
C THR A 120 -11.04 -24.72 -5.97
N PRO A 121 -10.79 -26.03 -6.14
CA PRO A 121 -10.01 -26.54 -7.26
C PRO A 121 -10.57 -26.08 -8.61
N GLY A 122 -9.68 -25.59 -9.49
CA GLY A 122 -10.04 -25.14 -10.84
C GLY A 122 -10.64 -23.73 -10.93
N ILE A 123 -10.75 -22.98 -9.82
CA ILE A 123 -11.20 -21.59 -9.87
C ILE A 123 -10.18 -20.69 -10.56
N GLU A 124 -10.66 -19.83 -11.46
CA GLU A 124 -9.84 -18.77 -12.06
C GLU A 124 -9.69 -17.61 -11.07
N VAL A 125 -8.51 -16.99 -11.06
CA VAL A 125 -8.20 -15.86 -10.17
C VAL A 125 -7.45 -14.79 -10.93
N TRP A 126 -7.61 -13.55 -10.45
CA TRP A 126 -6.81 -12.42 -10.89
C TRP A 126 -5.80 -12.08 -9.80
N ASN A 127 -4.50 -12.13 -10.13
CA ASN A 127 -3.41 -11.98 -9.16
C ASN A 127 -2.37 -10.93 -9.60
N PRO A 128 -2.76 -9.64 -9.72
CA PRO A 128 -1.82 -8.56 -9.98
C PRO A 128 -0.89 -8.35 -8.77
N ALA A 129 0.42 -8.30 -9.02
CA ALA A 129 1.41 -8.09 -7.97
C ALA A 129 1.48 -6.64 -7.46
N PHE A 130 0.99 -5.70 -8.27
CA PHE A 130 1.08 -4.26 -8.06
C PHE A 130 -0.24 -3.58 -8.44
N ASP A 131 -0.45 -2.38 -7.89
CA ASP A 131 -1.42 -1.42 -8.39
C ASP A 131 -0.76 -0.06 -8.61
N VAL A 132 -1.49 0.85 -9.27
CA VAL A 132 -1.03 2.22 -9.52
C VAL A 132 -1.81 3.17 -8.62
N THR A 133 -1.09 3.91 -7.80
CA THR A 133 -1.63 5.01 -7.00
C THR A 133 -1.45 6.33 -7.76
N PRO A 134 -2.56 7.01 -8.15
CA PRO A 134 -2.46 8.28 -8.85
C PRO A 134 -1.83 9.38 -8.00
N PHE A 135 -1.00 10.24 -8.61
CA PHE A 135 -0.29 11.33 -7.93
C PHE A 135 -1.21 12.29 -7.16
N LYS A 136 -2.49 12.40 -7.56
CA LYS A 136 -3.49 13.22 -6.87
C LYS A 136 -3.73 12.75 -5.43
N LEU A 137 -3.60 11.44 -5.16
CA LEU A 137 -3.80 10.83 -3.83
C LEU A 137 -2.50 10.75 -3.01
N ILE A 138 -1.37 11.21 -3.55
CA ILE A 138 -0.07 11.18 -2.88
C ILE A 138 0.26 12.60 -2.42
N ASP A 139 0.52 12.80 -1.14
CA ASP A 139 0.83 14.12 -0.58
C ASP A 139 2.29 14.51 -0.79
N SER A 140 3.20 13.54 -0.60
CA SER A 140 4.63 13.75 -0.80
C SER A 140 5.35 12.48 -1.23
N ILE A 141 6.46 12.68 -1.95
CA ILE A 141 7.43 11.63 -2.29
C ILE A 141 8.73 11.96 -1.55
N ILE A 142 9.21 11.03 -0.73
CA ILE A 142 10.43 11.19 0.06
C ILE A 142 11.54 10.36 -0.56
N THR A 143 12.65 11.03 -0.86
CA THR A 143 13.89 10.44 -1.40
C THR A 143 15.05 10.68 -0.43
N GLU A 144 16.21 10.11 -0.70
CA GLU A 144 17.45 10.36 0.04
C GLU A 144 17.90 11.82 -0.03
N ASP A 145 17.56 12.54 -1.10
CA ASP A 145 17.98 13.93 -1.33
C ASP A 145 17.05 14.93 -0.62
N ARG A 146 15.73 14.69 -0.70
CA ARG A 146 14.70 15.64 -0.23
C ARG A 146 13.30 15.03 -0.16
N ALA A 147 12.42 15.76 0.53
CA ALA A 147 10.97 15.65 0.37
C ALA A 147 10.49 16.43 -0.87
N ILE A 148 9.70 15.79 -1.72
CA ILE A 148 9.10 16.36 -2.92
C ILE A 148 7.60 16.53 -2.67
N ILE A 149 7.14 17.78 -2.65
CA ILE A 149 5.75 18.16 -2.41
C ILE A 149 5.20 18.82 -3.69
N LYS A 150 3.91 18.63 -3.97
CA LYS A 150 3.25 19.18 -5.15
C LYS A 150 3.32 20.72 -5.17
N LYS A 151 3.79 21.29 -6.29
CA LYS A 151 3.67 22.72 -6.62
C LYS A 151 2.64 22.85 -7.73
N GLN A 152 1.62 23.70 -7.53
CA GLN A 152 0.51 23.86 -8.49
C GLN A 152 -0.13 22.52 -8.91
N GLY A 153 -0.25 21.58 -7.96
CA GLY A 153 -0.85 20.27 -8.17
C GLY A 153 0.06 19.22 -8.85
N LYS A 154 1.33 19.52 -9.14
CA LYS A 154 2.26 18.61 -9.81
C LYS A 154 3.52 18.37 -8.97
N PHE A 155 4.07 17.17 -9.05
CA PHE A 155 5.40 16.88 -8.52
C PHE A 155 6.48 17.40 -9.49
N ASP A 156 7.63 17.76 -8.92
CA ASP A 156 8.83 18.20 -9.62
C ASP A 156 9.92 17.15 -9.36
N LEU A 157 9.91 16.09 -10.20
CA LEU A 157 10.68 14.84 -10.08
C LEU A 157 11.95 14.85 -10.93
#